data_AF-A0A1F1KZW9-F1
#
_entry.id   AF-A0A1F1KZW9-F1
#
_cell.length_a   1.000
_cell.length_b   1.000
_cell.length_c   1.000
_cell.angle_alpha   90.00
_cell.angle_beta   90.00
_cell.angle_gamma   90.00
#
_symmetry.space_group_name_H-M   'P 1'
#
loop_
_entity.id
_entity.type
_entity.pdbx_description
1 polymer ?
#
loop_
_entity_poly.entity_id
_entity_poly.type
_entity_poly.pdbx_seq_one_letter_code
_entity_poly.pdbx_strand_id
1 'polypeptide(L)'
;MRKISQKHKGFTLLEVIISMALIGILSIGVYNAYLMLIRHTKDGEIKQETALIGKKIVEEVKSGQRSSDNTKIYFDKDGNVITNESEALYVAEITRNHKNTETGENITINNGEYKNRIFVGENRLSYTESDVKTDSLINESKKIIVYINDSGTAGNIKFYNDTSSEISIRDMNYVALDFKYYGIAESIVVEVENASKKQLNLYILNSIKKSDGDWNVDIDNKLGVLTECRRSDNDGKSGTLYDVKVTVSGKNSKGINEDKLFETGFVENVNTP
;
A
#
# COMPACT_ATOMS: atom_id res chain seq x y z
N MET A 1 68.39 -49.36 34.61
CA MET A 1 67.16 -48.79 34.03
C MET A 1 66.31 -49.90 33.44
N ARG A 2 65.10 -50.13 33.95
CA ARG A 2 64.20 -51.22 33.53
C ARG A 2 63.33 -50.70 32.37
N LYS A 3 63.45 -51.28 31.16
CA LYS A 3 62.57 -50.94 30.03
C LYS A 3 61.17 -51.50 30.30
N ILE A 4 60.19 -50.62 30.51
CA ILE A 4 58.77 -50.99 30.62
C ILE A 4 58.26 -51.18 29.20
N SER A 5 58.09 -52.44 28.79
CA SER A 5 57.42 -52.80 27.53
C SER A 5 55.95 -52.38 27.61
N GLN A 6 55.55 -51.35 26.86
CA GLN A 6 54.13 -51.02 26.67
C GLN A 6 53.47 -52.08 25.79
N LYS A 7 52.75 -53.03 26.41
CA LYS A 7 51.83 -53.91 25.66
C LYS A 7 50.65 -53.06 25.22
N HIS A 8 50.44 -52.92 23.90
CA HIS A 8 49.18 -52.41 23.37
C HIS A 8 48.06 -53.39 23.76
N LYS A 9 47.24 -53.01 24.74
CA LYS A 9 46.02 -53.75 25.08
C LYS A 9 45.00 -53.43 23.99
N GLY A 10 44.75 -54.39 23.10
CA GLY A 10 43.61 -54.31 22.18
C GLY A 10 42.29 -54.41 22.96
N PHE A 11 41.19 -54.01 22.31
CA PHE A 11 39.85 -54.15 22.87
C PHE A 11 39.44 -55.61 22.92
N THR A 12 38.83 -56.01 24.03
CA THR A 12 38.17 -57.32 24.12
C THR A 12 36.90 -57.33 23.27
N LEU A 13 36.53 -58.50 22.75
CA LEU A 13 35.30 -58.65 21.96
C LEU A 13 34.06 -58.16 22.73
N LEU A 14 34.02 -58.37 24.05
CA LEU A 14 32.94 -57.92 24.91
C LEU A 14 32.84 -56.39 24.98
N GLU A 15 33.96 -55.68 25.13
CA GLU A 15 34.00 -54.21 25.14
C GLU A 15 33.51 -53.64 23.80
N VAL A 16 33.84 -54.29 22.68
CA VAL A 16 33.36 -53.89 21.34
C VAL A 16 31.85 -54.07 21.22
N ILE A 17 31.30 -55.21 21.67
CA ILE A 17 29.85 -55.48 21.63
C ILE A 17 29.07 -54.48 22.49
N ILE A 18 29.54 -54.21 23.73
CA ILE A 18 28.90 -53.26 24.63
C ILE A 18 28.94 -51.84 24.04
N SER A 19 30.07 -51.44 23.45
CA SER A 19 30.21 -50.13 22.80
C SER A 19 29.26 -49.99 21.61
N MET A 20 29.14 -51.01 20.77
CA MET A 20 28.19 -51.01 19.65
C MET A 20 26.74 -50.94 20.13
N ALA A 21 26.38 -51.67 21.18
CA ALA A 21 25.04 -51.62 21.76
C ALA A 21 24.71 -50.22 22.31
N LEU A 22 25.64 -49.60 23.04
CA LEU A 22 25.48 -48.23 23.56
C LEU A 22 25.37 -47.20 22.44
N ILE A 23 26.21 -47.31 21.41
CA ILE A 23 26.12 -46.43 20.22
C ILE A 23 24.76 -46.62 19.54
N GLY A 24 24.27 -47.86 19.39
CA GLY A 24 22.97 -48.13 18.78
C GLY A 24 21.81 -47.46 19.53
N ILE A 25 21.79 -47.60 20.86
CA ILE A 25 20.76 -46.99 21.71
C ILE A 25 20.82 -45.46 21.63
N LEU A 26 22.01 -44.86 21.72
CA LEU A 26 22.19 -43.41 21.63
C LEU A 26 21.84 -42.87 20.24
N SER A 27 22.16 -43.61 19.18
CA SER A 27 21.95 -43.19 17.78
C SER A 27 20.47 -42.96 17.47
N ILE A 28 19.56 -43.74 18.07
CA ILE A 28 18.11 -43.57 17.89
C ILE A 28 17.65 -42.20 18.41
N GLY A 29 18.15 -41.80 19.59
CA GLY A 29 17.83 -40.51 20.19
C GLY A 29 18.35 -39.34 19.37
N VAL A 30 19.62 -39.42 18.94
CA VAL A 30 20.26 -38.39 18.11
C VAL A 30 19.56 -38.26 16.76
N TYR A 31 19.20 -39.38 16.12
CA TYR A 31 18.49 -39.39 14.84
C TYR A 31 17.12 -38.72 14.94
N ASN A 32 16.35 -39.01 15.98
CA ASN A 32 15.04 -38.39 16.20
C ASN A 32 15.16 -36.87 16.46
N ALA A 33 16.15 -36.45 17.25
CA ALA A 33 16.41 -35.03 17.50
C ALA A 33 16.82 -34.30 16.20
N TYR A 34 17.66 -34.93 15.38
CA TYR A 34 18.07 -34.39 14.09
C TYR A 34 16.89 -34.25 13.11
N LEU A 35 16.03 -35.28 13.01
CA LEU A 35 14.80 -35.21 12.21
C LEU A 35 13.86 -34.09 12.68
N MET A 36 13.76 -33.87 14.00
CA MET A 36 12.96 -32.79 14.56
C MET A 36 13.50 -31.42 14.16
N LEU A 37 14.82 -31.23 14.20
CA LEU A 37 15.47 -29.98 13.79
C LEU A 37 15.20 -29.67 12.32
N ILE A 38 15.38 -30.65 11.41
CA ILE A 38 15.09 -30.48 9.98
C ILE A 38 13.63 -30.10 9.74
N ARG A 39 12.70 -30.73 10.46
CA ARG A 39 11.27 -30.42 10.33
C ARG A 39 10.99 -28.99 10.78
N HIS A 40 11.54 -28.58 11.91
CA HIS A 40 11.35 -27.23 12.44
C HIS A 40 11.92 -26.16 11.50
N THR A 41 13.09 -26.39 10.91
CA THR A 41 13.65 -25.45 9.92
C THR A 41 12.79 -25.38 8.67
N LYS A 42 12.34 -26.53 8.15
CA LYS A 42 11.46 -26.58 6.97
C LYS A 42 10.10 -25.92 7.21
N ASP A 43 9.50 -26.13 8.37
CA ASP A 43 8.25 -25.44 8.76
C ASP A 43 8.46 -23.92 8.88
N GLY A 44 9.65 -23.49 9.33
CA GLY A 44 10.05 -22.08 9.33
C GLY A 44 10.17 -21.49 7.93
N GLU A 45 10.81 -22.19 7.00
CA GLU A 45 10.92 -21.79 5.59
C GLU A 45 9.54 -21.64 4.94
N ILE A 46 8.64 -22.61 5.15
CA ILE A 46 7.27 -22.57 4.64
C ILE A 46 6.50 -21.33 5.16
N LYS A 47 6.68 -20.96 6.42
CA LYS A 47 6.06 -19.75 7.00
C LYS A 47 6.61 -18.46 6.40
N GLN A 48 7.91 -18.42 6.08
CA GLN A 48 8.53 -17.26 5.45
C GLN A 48 8.05 -17.10 4.00
N GLU A 49 7.99 -18.20 3.25
CA GLU A 49 7.54 -18.21 1.86
C GLU A 49 6.07 -17.79 1.74
N THR A 50 5.19 -18.37 2.57
CA THR A 50 3.77 -18.00 2.61
C THR A 50 3.56 -16.53 3.01
N ALA A 51 4.40 -15.98 3.88
CA ALA A 51 4.37 -14.56 4.21
C ALA A 51 4.82 -13.66 3.05
N LEU A 52 5.81 -14.10 2.26
CA LEU A 52 6.24 -13.37 1.06
C LEU A 52 5.13 -13.35 0.00
N ILE A 53 4.53 -14.50 -0.29
CA ILE A 53 3.38 -14.64 -1.19
C ILE A 53 2.24 -13.74 -0.72
N GLY A 54 1.87 -13.83 0.56
CA GLY A 54 0.78 -13.04 1.12
C GLY A 54 1.02 -11.52 1.01
N LYS A 55 2.24 -11.05 1.32
CA LYS A 55 2.61 -9.63 1.16
C LYS A 55 2.56 -9.18 -0.29
N LYS A 56 3.07 -10.00 -1.22
CA LYS A 56 3.02 -9.69 -2.66
C LYS A 56 1.58 -9.51 -3.12
N ILE A 57 0.67 -10.40 -2.75
CA ILE A 57 -0.76 -10.30 -3.08
C ILE A 57 -1.36 -9.01 -2.51
N VAL A 58 -1.07 -8.66 -1.25
CA VAL A 58 -1.58 -7.43 -0.63
C VAL A 58 -1.15 -6.19 -1.41
N GLU A 59 0.11 -6.11 -1.82
CA GLU A 59 0.62 -4.95 -2.57
C GLU A 59 0.07 -4.92 -4.00
N GLU A 60 -0.10 -6.07 -4.66
CA GLU A 60 -0.77 -6.18 -5.97
C GLU A 60 -2.24 -5.70 -5.90
N VAL A 61 -2.95 -6.01 -4.81
CA VAL A 61 -4.33 -5.54 -4.61
C VAL A 61 -4.36 -4.04 -4.32
N LYS A 62 -3.52 -3.54 -3.40
CA LYS A 62 -3.47 -2.09 -3.08
C LYS A 62 -3.08 -1.22 -4.27
N SER A 63 -2.23 -1.72 -5.16
CA SER A 63 -1.78 -1.01 -6.37
C SER A 63 -2.77 -1.13 -7.53
N GLY A 64 -3.85 -1.90 -7.40
CA GLY A 64 -4.82 -2.15 -8.45
C GLY A 64 -4.34 -3.10 -9.56
N GLN A 65 -3.18 -3.75 -9.38
CA GLN A 65 -2.68 -4.76 -10.32
C GLN A 65 -3.47 -6.07 -10.25
N ARG A 66 -4.14 -6.33 -9.13
CA ARG A 66 -4.97 -7.52 -8.90
C ARG A 66 -6.31 -7.14 -8.29
N SER A 67 -7.38 -7.78 -8.75
CA SER A 67 -8.71 -7.62 -8.15
C SER A 67 -8.76 -8.25 -6.75
N SER A 68 -9.48 -7.60 -5.84
CA SER A 68 -9.83 -8.14 -4.52
C SER A 68 -11.11 -8.97 -4.53
N ASP A 69 -11.76 -9.16 -5.68
CA ASP A 69 -13.00 -9.92 -5.77
C ASP A 69 -12.73 -11.41 -5.49
N ASN A 70 -13.26 -11.90 -4.36
CA ASN A 70 -13.25 -13.28 -3.89
C ASN A 70 -12.57 -14.30 -4.84
N THR A 71 -11.24 -14.42 -4.73
CA THR A 71 -10.42 -15.19 -5.66
C THR A 71 -9.49 -16.14 -4.90
N LYS A 72 -9.32 -17.34 -5.46
CA LYS A 72 -8.29 -18.30 -5.04
C LYS A 72 -7.15 -18.34 -6.05
N ILE A 73 -5.93 -18.38 -5.54
CA ILE A 73 -4.70 -18.35 -6.33
C ILE A 73 -3.80 -19.49 -5.87
N TYR A 74 -3.37 -20.30 -6.83
CA TYR A 74 -2.56 -21.47 -6.58
C TYR A 74 -1.10 -21.16 -6.88
N PHE A 75 -0.20 -21.64 -6.01
CA PHE A 75 1.24 -21.44 -6.16
C PHE A 75 2.00 -22.75 -6.08
N ASP A 76 3.07 -22.84 -6.87
CA ASP A 76 4.07 -23.91 -6.76
C ASP A 76 4.97 -23.72 -5.53
N LYS A 77 5.96 -24.61 -5.38
CA LYS A 77 6.93 -24.59 -4.27
C LYS A 77 7.83 -23.36 -4.26
N ASP A 78 7.99 -22.70 -5.40
CA ASP A 78 8.90 -21.58 -5.63
C ASP A 78 8.13 -20.24 -5.61
N GLY A 79 6.84 -20.26 -5.25
CA GLY A 79 5.99 -19.07 -5.14
C GLY A 79 5.49 -18.53 -6.48
N ASN A 80 5.57 -19.32 -7.56
CA ASN A 80 5.02 -18.92 -8.86
C ASN A 80 3.55 -19.31 -8.98
N VAL A 81 2.76 -18.45 -9.64
CA VAL A 81 1.34 -18.71 -9.88
C VAL A 81 1.19 -19.87 -10.87
N ILE A 82 0.34 -20.83 -10.53
CA ILE A 82 -0.02 -21.97 -11.38
C ILE A 82 -1.54 -22.07 -11.55
N THR A 83 -1.97 -22.86 -12.53
CA THR A 83 -3.39 -23.09 -12.82
C THR A 83 -3.89 -24.46 -12.36
N ASN A 84 -2.99 -25.41 -12.10
CA ASN A 84 -3.35 -26.76 -11.66
C ASN A 84 -3.41 -26.84 -10.12
N GLU A 85 -4.62 -26.89 -9.57
CA GLU A 85 -4.86 -27.03 -8.13
C GLU A 85 -4.22 -28.28 -7.52
N SER A 86 -4.15 -29.39 -8.26
CA SER A 86 -3.60 -30.66 -7.74
C SER A 86 -2.09 -30.58 -7.49
N GLU A 87 -1.41 -29.65 -8.16
CA GLU A 87 0.03 -29.42 -8.05
C GLU A 87 0.35 -28.28 -7.07
N ALA A 88 -0.66 -27.60 -6.53
CA ALA A 88 -0.48 -26.47 -5.64
C ALA A 88 0.15 -26.90 -4.31
N LEU A 89 1.23 -26.21 -3.95
CA LEU A 89 1.81 -26.31 -2.60
C LEU A 89 1.24 -25.26 -1.66
N TYR A 90 0.91 -24.09 -2.21
CA TYR A 90 0.26 -23.01 -1.47
C TYR A 90 -1.00 -22.56 -2.18
N VAL A 91 -1.99 -22.17 -1.38
CA VAL A 91 -3.25 -21.61 -1.86
C VAL A 91 -3.46 -20.30 -1.13
N ALA A 92 -3.53 -19.20 -1.87
CA ALA A 92 -3.95 -17.92 -1.34
C ALA A 92 -5.42 -17.69 -1.65
N GLU A 93 -6.16 -17.22 -0.66
CA GLU A 93 -7.56 -16.85 -0.79
C GLU A 93 -7.70 -15.38 -0.41
N ILE A 94 -8.25 -14.59 -1.33
CA ILE A 94 -8.63 -13.20 -1.10
C ILE A 94 -10.12 -13.24 -0.84
N THR A 95 -10.54 -12.72 0.31
CA THR A 95 -11.95 -12.52 0.64
C THR A 95 -12.21 -11.04 0.82
N ARG A 96 -13.29 -10.56 0.21
CA ARG A 96 -13.72 -9.17 0.26
C ARG A 96 -15.14 -9.14 0.78
N ASN A 97 -15.32 -8.49 1.91
CA ASN A 97 -16.64 -8.32 2.52
C ASN A 97 -16.92 -6.84 2.71
N HIS A 98 -18.18 -6.44 2.62
CA HIS A 98 -18.58 -5.09 2.98
C HIS A 98 -18.16 -4.79 4.42
N LYS A 99 -17.56 -3.62 4.61
CA LYS A 99 -17.24 -3.15 5.94
C LYS A 99 -18.50 -2.55 6.55
N ASN A 100 -19.07 -3.23 7.55
CA ASN A 100 -20.18 -2.68 8.33
C ASN A 100 -19.67 -1.51 9.18
N THR A 101 -19.89 -0.29 8.71
CA THR A 101 -19.74 0.92 9.53
C THR A 101 -21.10 1.23 10.16
N GLU A 102 -21.11 1.87 11.33
CA GLU A 102 -22.35 2.27 12.03
C GLU A 102 -23.26 3.20 11.20
N THR A 103 -22.74 3.77 10.10
CA THR A 103 -23.43 4.70 9.19
C THR A 103 -23.89 4.06 7.87
N GLY A 104 -23.79 2.74 7.72
CA GLY A 104 -24.11 2.02 6.47
C GLY A 104 -22.93 1.95 5.49
N GLU A 105 -23.03 0.99 4.57
CA GLU A 105 -22.01 0.50 3.62
C GLU A 105 -21.32 1.59 2.76
N ASN A 106 -21.84 2.81 2.77
CA ASN A 106 -21.30 3.96 2.04
C ASN A 106 -20.51 4.86 2.98
N ILE A 107 -19.22 5.04 2.69
CA ILE A 107 -18.46 6.16 3.24
C ILE A 107 -18.55 7.30 2.27
N THR A 108 -19.26 8.36 2.68
CA THR A 108 -19.00 9.70 2.17
C THR A 108 -17.70 10.16 2.81
N ILE A 109 -16.62 10.32 2.02
CA ILE A 109 -15.43 10.98 2.53
C ILE A 109 -15.85 12.40 2.89
N ASN A 110 -15.95 12.62 4.20
CA ASN A 110 -16.49 13.84 4.78
C ASN A 110 -15.67 15.03 4.29
N ASN A 111 -16.33 16.17 4.13
CA ASN A 111 -15.84 17.48 3.66
C ASN A 111 -14.70 18.08 4.54
N GLY A 112 -14.05 17.28 5.40
CA GLY A 112 -13.18 17.70 6.50
C GLY A 112 -11.67 17.52 6.28
N GLU A 113 -11.21 16.89 5.20
CA GLU A 113 -9.75 16.76 4.94
C GLU A 113 -9.14 18.01 4.29
N TYR A 114 -9.95 18.89 3.70
CA TYR A 114 -9.47 20.14 3.09
C TYR A 114 -10.08 21.33 3.82
N LYS A 115 -9.39 21.82 4.86
CA LYS A 115 -9.78 23.07 5.53
C LYS A 115 -9.76 24.29 4.60
N ASN A 116 -9.11 24.17 3.44
CA ASN A 116 -9.13 25.16 2.36
C ASN A 116 -9.53 24.54 1.01
N ARG A 117 -10.77 24.06 0.85
CA ARG A 117 -11.29 23.82 -0.50
C ARG A 117 -11.66 25.14 -1.15
N ILE A 118 -11.02 25.45 -2.27
CA ILE A 118 -11.22 26.66 -3.04
C ILE A 118 -11.67 26.23 -4.43
N PHE A 119 -12.90 26.59 -4.78
CA PHE A 119 -13.45 26.39 -6.10
C PHE A 119 -12.84 27.42 -7.06
N VAL A 120 -12.33 26.90 -8.18
CA VAL A 120 -11.73 27.70 -9.25
C VAL A 120 -12.80 27.96 -10.29
N GLY A 121 -13.21 29.22 -10.43
CA GLY A 121 -14.08 29.70 -11.50
C GLY A 121 -13.29 30.31 -12.65
N GLU A 122 -14.01 30.91 -13.60
CA GLU A 122 -13.43 31.58 -14.78
C GLU A 122 -12.56 32.77 -14.34
N ASN A 123 -13.11 33.68 -13.54
CA ASN A 123 -12.39 34.87 -13.06
C ASN A 123 -12.52 35.08 -11.54
N ARG A 124 -12.84 34.01 -10.81
CA ARG A 124 -13.04 34.09 -9.36
C ARG A 124 -12.58 32.82 -8.65
N LEU A 125 -11.95 33.00 -7.49
CA LEU A 125 -11.68 31.95 -6.52
C LEU A 125 -12.67 32.10 -5.35
N SER A 126 -13.28 31.01 -4.89
CA SER A 126 -14.19 31.07 -3.73
C SER A 126 -14.16 29.81 -2.87
N TYR A 127 -14.44 29.99 -1.57
CA TYR A 127 -14.76 28.89 -0.66
C TYR A 127 -16.17 28.32 -0.87
N THR A 128 -17.02 29.01 -1.64
CA THR A 128 -18.42 28.63 -1.89
C THR A 128 -18.60 28.27 -3.36
N GLU A 129 -19.10 27.06 -3.64
CA GLU A 129 -19.31 26.58 -5.02
C GLU A 129 -20.22 27.50 -5.85
N SER A 130 -21.29 28.00 -5.25
CA SER A 130 -22.28 28.86 -5.93
C SER A 130 -21.70 30.16 -6.48
N ASP A 131 -20.55 30.61 -5.95
CA ASP A 131 -19.89 31.84 -6.42
C ASP A 131 -19.17 31.68 -7.75
N VAL A 132 -18.88 30.44 -8.15
CA VAL A 132 -18.10 30.13 -9.36
C VAL A 132 -18.82 29.16 -10.30
N LYS A 133 -20.01 28.70 -9.90
CA LYS A 133 -20.82 27.77 -10.67
C LYS A 133 -21.20 28.38 -12.01
N THR A 134 -21.02 27.60 -13.07
CA THR A 134 -21.36 27.95 -14.45
C THR A 134 -22.09 26.79 -15.11
N ASP A 135 -22.96 27.12 -16.07
CA ASP A 135 -23.72 26.13 -16.85
C ASP A 135 -22.90 25.53 -18.00
N SER A 136 -21.73 26.09 -18.30
CA SER A 136 -20.82 25.62 -19.35
C SER A 136 -19.40 25.43 -18.80
N LEU A 137 -18.70 24.43 -19.33
CA LEU A 137 -17.31 24.19 -18.96
C LEU A 137 -16.43 25.37 -19.38
N ILE A 138 -15.57 25.78 -18.45
CA ILE A 138 -14.52 26.79 -18.64
C ILE A 138 -13.42 26.16 -19.50
N ASN A 139 -13.21 26.72 -20.68
CA ASN A 139 -12.16 26.32 -21.61
C ASN A 139 -11.24 27.51 -21.88
N GLU A 140 -10.50 27.91 -20.84
CA GLU A 140 -9.42 28.89 -20.96
C GLU A 140 -8.18 28.43 -20.20
N SER A 141 -7.01 28.76 -20.73
CA SER A 141 -5.74 28.56 -20.04
C SER A 141 -5.61 29.54 -18.87
N LYS A 142 -5.19 29.05 -17.71
CA LYS A 142 -5.03 29.85 -16.50
C LYS A 142 -3.71 29.58 -15.82
N LYS A 143 -3.13 30.62 -15.22
CA LYS A 143 -2.04 30.49 -14.26
C LYS A 143 -2.53 30.95 -12.90
N ILE A 144 -2.36 30.10 -11.89
CA ILE A 144 -2.73 30.34 -10.50
C ILE A 144 -1.44 30.37 -9.68
N ILE A 145 -1.32 31.32 -8.75
CA ILE A 145 -0.21 31.43 -7.82
C ILE A 145 -0.72 31.04 -6.43
N VAL A 146 -0.03 30.11 -5.78
CA VAL A 146 -0.21 29.76 -4.36
C VAL A 146 1.03 30.22 -3.62
N TYR A 147 0.88 31.20 -2.73
CA TYR A 147 1.97 31.75 -1.93
C TYR A 147 1.73 31.52 -0.45
N ILE A 148 2.76 31.07 0.26
CA ILE A 148 2.80 30.99 1.73
C ILE A 148 4.04 31.72 2.22
N ASN A 149 3.87 32.62 3.19
CA ASN A 149 4.96 33.39 3.74
C ASN A 149 5.96 32.53 4.54
N ASP A 150 7.13 33.11 4.77
CA ASP A 150 8.23 32.51 5.52
C ASP A 150 7.86 32.02 6.93
N SER A 151 7.00 32.77 7.63
CA SER A 151 6.50 32.39 8.96
C SER A 151 5.49 31.24 8.94
N GLY A 152 4.92 30.90 7.78
CA GLY A 152 3.85 29.91 7.63
C GLY A 152 2.55 30.30 8.36
N THR A 153 2.32 31.60 8.53
CA THR A 153 1.14 32.17 9.22
C THR A 153 0.16 32.86 8.28
N ALA A 154 0.61 33.23 7.08
CA ALA A 154 -0.22 33.86 6.07
C ALA A 154 0.13 33.31 4.69
N GLY A 155 -0.88 33.24 3.84
CA GLY A 155 -0.76 32.77 2.48
C GLY A 155 -2.00 33.15 1.67
N ASN A 156 -1.83 33.24 0.37
CA ASN A 156 -2.88 33.63 -0.54
C ASN A 156 -2.82 32.81 -1.83
N ILE A 157 -3.96 32.81 -2.53
CA ILE A 157 -4.10 32.22 -3.86
C ILE A 157 -4.71 33.28 -4.76
N LYS A 158 -4.19 33.41 -5.98
CA LYS A 158 -4.70 34.36 -6.99
C LYS A 158 -4.45 33.86 -8.39
N PHE A 159 -5.18 34.38 -9.36
CA PHE A 159 -4.78 34.28 -10.76
C PHE A 159 -3.57 35.17 -11.05
N TYR A 160 -2.75 34.74 -12.02
CA TYR A 160 -1.59 35.48 -12.47
C TYR A 160 -2.00 36.86 -12.99
N ASN A 161 -1.31 37.91 -12.52
CA ASN A 161 -1.60 39.33 -12.80
C ASN A 161 -3.00 39.82 -12.39
N ASP A 162 -3.75 39.09 -11.56
CA ASP A 162 -5.04 39.53 -11.05
C ASP A 162 -5.10 39.48 -9.52
N THR A 163 -4.84 40.64 -8.90
CA THR A 163 -4.93 40.80 -7.44
C THR A 163 -6.37 40.89 -6.94
N SER A 164 -7.36 41.08 -7.80
CA SER A 164 -8.78 41.13 -7.40
C SER A 164 -9.36 39.74 -7.09
N SER A 165 -8.71 38.69 -7.61
CA SER A 165 -9.04 37.29 -7.34
C SER A 165 -8.41 36.72 -6.05
N GLU A 166 -7.66 37.55 -5.31
CA GLU A 166 -6.87 37.08 -4.17
C GLU A 166 -7.76 36.54 -3.04
N ILE A 167 -7.47 35.32 -2.60
CA ILE A 167 -8.14 34.67 -1.48
C ILE A 167 -7.13 34.21 -0.44
N SER A 168 -7.35 34.58 0.82
CA SER A 168 -6.47 34.16 1.93
C SER A 168 -6.69 32.69 2.26
N ILE A 169 -5.60 31.97 2.48
CA ILE A 169 -5.58 30.57 2.93
C ILE A 169 -5.90 30.55 4.44
N ARG A 170 -6.74 29.62 4.91
CA ARG A 170 -7.10 29.50 6.35
C ARG A 170 -6.17 28.54 7.11
N ASP A 171 -5.78 27.42 6.50
CA ASP A 171 -4.77 26.47 7.01
C ASP A 171 -3.56 26.34 6.07
N MET A 172 -2.40 26.85 6.49
CA MET A 172 -1.20 26.91 5.63
C MET A 172 -0.59 25.55 5.27
N ASN A 173 -1.05 24.44 5.86
CA ASN A 173 -0.48 23.12 5.55
C ASN A 173 -1.29 22.35 4.48
N TYR A 174 -2.50 22.82 4.15
CA TYR A 174 -3.44 22.08 3.30
C TYR A 174 -4.17 23.04 2.36
N VAL A 175 -3.92 22.96 1.06
CA VAL A 175 -4.65 23.74 0.04
C VAL A 175 -5.31 22.77 -0.93
N ALA A 176 -6.61 22.92 -1.18
CA ALA A 176 -7.30 22.17 -2.21
C ALA A 176 -7.88 23.12 -3.26
N LEU A 177 -7.44 22.97 -4.50
CA LEU A 177 -7.96 23.69 -5.66
C LEU A 177 -8.90 22.77 -6.43
N ASP A 178 -10.11 23.25 -6.66
CA ASP A 178 -11.16 22.46 -7.29
C ASP A 178 -11.53 23.00 -8.67
N PHE A 179 -11.22 22.20 -9.68
CA PHE A 179 -11.41 22.51 -11.09
C PHE A 179 -12.71 21.92 -11.66
N LYS A 180 -13.73 21.69 -10.82
CA LYS A 180 -15.05 21.10 -11.17
C LYS A 180 -15.66 21.62 -12.48
N TYR A 181 -15.46 22.90 -12.77
CA TYR A 181 -16.06 23.57 -13.93
C TYR A 181 -15.10 23.75 -15.12
N TYR A 182 -13.88 23.19 -15.08
CA TYR A 182 -12.90 23.30 -16.17
C TYR A 182 -12.92 22.09 -17.10
N GLY A 183 -12.77 22.35 -18.40
CA GLY A 183 -12.62 21.32 -19.44
C GLY A 183 -11.20 20.74 -19.55
N ILE A 184 -11.02 19.82 -20.50
CA ILE A 184 -9.77 19.07 -20.73
C ILE A 184 -8.78 19.83 -21.64
N ALA A 185 -9.26 20.81 -22.42
CA ALA A 185 -8.56 21.31 -23.59
C ALA A 185 -7.42 22.32 -23.30
N GLU A 186 -7.24 22.77 -22.06
CA GLU A 186 -6.47 24.00 -21.78
C GLU A 186 -5.30 23.77 -20.81
N SER A 187 -4.32 24.67 -20.89
CA SER A 187 -3.12 24.65 -20.05
C SER A 187 -3.40 25.40 -18.75
N ILE A 188 -3.69 24.66 -17.68
CA ILE A 188 -3.80 25.22 -16.34
C ILE A 188 -2.46 25.00 -15.63
N VAL A 189 -1.86 26.06 -15.10
CA VAL A 189 -0.61 25.98 -14.34
C VAL A 189 -0.83 26.52 -12.94
N VAL A 190 -0.45 25.75 -11.92
CA VAL A 190 -0.44 26.16 -10.52
C VAL A 190 1.02 26.34 -10.09
N GLU A 191 1.43 27.59 -9.94
CA GLU A 191 2.75 27.97 -9.43
C GLU A 191 2.70 28.03 -7.90
N VAL A 192 3.63 27.34 -7.24
CA VAL A 192 3.67 27.24 -5.78
C VAL A 192 4.95 27.85 -5.23
N GLU A 193 4.79 28.84 -4.35
CA GLU A 193 5.86 29.47 -3.58
C GLU A 193 5.59 29.31 -2.09
N ASN A 194 6.05 28.21 -1.51
CA ASN A 194 6.01 27.98 -0.07
C ASN A 194 7.32 28.43 0.57
N ALA A 195 7.40 29.70 0.99
CA ALA A 195 8.58 30.20 1.70
C ALA A 195 8.70 29.67 3.14
N SER A 196 7.68 28.99 3.65
CA SER A 196 7.67 28.46 5.01
C SER A 196 8.58 27.24 5.19
N LYS A 197 8.92 26.93 6.44
CA LYS A 197 9.66 25.71 6.79
C LYS A 197 8.81 24.45 6.84
N LYS A 198 7.48 24.57 6.70
CA LYS A 198 6.54 23.43 6.79
C LYS A 198 6.20 22.91 5.41
N GLN A 199 5.93 21.62 5.32
CA GLN A 199 5.41 21.02 4.09
C GLN A 199 4.01 21.54 3.78
N LEU A 200 3.78 21.95 2.53
CA LEU A 200 2.46 22.21 1.99
C LEU A 200 1.93 20.95 1.31
N ASN A 201 0.70 20.54 1.64
CA ASN A 201 -0.03 19.52 0.90
C ASN A 201 -1.01 20.23 -0.05
N LEU A 202 -0.76 20.11 -1.36
CA LEU A 202 -1.60 20.67 -2.41
C LEU A 202 -2.44 19.57 -3.03
N TYR A 203 -3.76 19.74 -2.96
CA TYR A 203 -4.73 18.86 -3.56
C TYR A 203 -5.31 19.51 -4.82
N ILE A 204 -5.19 18.83 -5.95
CA ILE A 204 -5.88 19.22 -7.19
C ILE A 204 -7.08 18.30 -7.34
N LEU A 205 -8.26 18.85 -7.10
CA LEU A 205 -9.53 18.17 -7.29
C LEU A 205 -10.02 18.43 -8.72
N ASN A 206 -10.74 17.47 -9.29
CA ASN A 206 -11.19 17.53 -10.67
C ASN A 206 -10.07 17.68 -11.71
N SER A 207 -8.92 17.08 -11.41
CA SER A 207 -7.86 16.93 -12.39
C SER A 207 -8.19 15.81 -13.37
N ILE A 208 -8.17 16.11 -14.65
CA ILE A 208 -8.46 15.16 -15.73
C ILE A 208 -7.15 14.76 -16.40
N LYS A 209 -6.94 13.47 -16.60
CA LYS A 209 -5.82 12.96 -17.37
C LYS A 209 -6.11 13.07 -18.87
N LYS A 210 -5.26 13.76 -19.59
CA LYS A 210 -5.29 13.91 -21.06
C LYS A 210 -4.94 12.57 -21.73
N SER A 211 -5.22 12.47 -23.03
CA SER A 211 -4.99 11.26 -23.83
C SER A 211 -3.51 10.90 -24.00
N ASP A 212 -2.60 11.86 -23.87
CA ASP A 212 -1.15 11.69 -23.87
C ASP A 212 -0.59 11.17 -22.53
N GLY A 213 -1.43 11.12 -21.49
CA GLY A 213 -1.07 10.68 -20.15
C GLY A 213 -0.70 11.82 -19.20
N ASP A 214 -0.65 13.07 -19.68
CA ASP A 214 -0.43 14.25 -18.84
C ASP A 214 -1.73 14.68 -18.16
N TRP A 215 -1.64 15.57 -17.18
CA TRP A 215 -2.82 16.10 -16.51
C TRP A 215 -3.24 17.44 -17.13
N ASN A 216 -4.51 17.82 -16.94
CA ASN A 216 -5.03 19.14 -17.32
C ASN A 216 -4.48 20.29 -16.47
N VAL A 217 -3.94 19.99 -15.30
CA VAL A 217 -3.35 20.96 -14.37
C VAL A 217 -1.87 20.60 -14.15
N ASP A 218 -0.99 21.48 -14.56
CA ASP A 218 0.44 21.39 -14.29
C ASP A 218 0.77 22.10 -12.97
N ILE A 219 1.68 21.51 -12.19
CA ILE A 219 2.14 22.10 -10.93
C ILE A 219 3.60 22.48 -11.09
N ASP A 220 3.91 23.74 -10.78
CA ASP A 220 5.24 24.32 -10.88
C ASP A 220 5.69 24.78 -9.49
N ASN A 221 6.39 23.90 -8.77
CA ASN A 221 6.92 24.21 -7.45
C ASN A 221 8.19 25.08 -7.56
N LYS A 222 8.08 26.38 -7.27
CA LYS A 222 9.20 27.33 -7.31
C LYS A 222 10.00 27.36 -6.02
N LEU A 223 9.35 27.14 -4.88
CA LEU A 223 9.98 27.29 -3.57
C LEU A 223 9.32 26.42 -2.51
N GLY A 224 10.14 25.77 -1.69
CA GLY A 224 9.71 25.04 -0.50
C GLY A 224 9.37 23.57 -0.72
N VAL A 225 8.93 22.93 0.37
CA VAL A 225 8.52 21.51 0.36
C VAL A 225 7.05 21.41 0.01
N LEU A 226 6.75 20.66 -1.05
CA LEU A 226 5.41 20.45 -1.59
C LEU A 226 5.12 18.95 -1.71
N THR A 227 3.91 18.54 -1.32
CA THR A 227 3.33 17.25 -1.69
C THR A 227 2.12 17.49 -2.54
N GLU A 228 2.10 16.84 -3.71
CA GLU A 228 1.03 16.96 -4.69
C GLU A 228 0.10 15.74 -4.60
N CYS A 229 -1.19 16.01 -4.42
CA CYS A 229 -2.24 15.00 -4.38
C CYS A 229 -3.26 15.31 -5.47
N ARG A 230 -3.38 14.43 -6.47
CA ARG A 230 -4.31 14.63 -7.59
C ARG A 230 -5.53 13.74 -7.44
N ARG A 231 -6.70 14.30 -7.76
CA ARG A 231 -7.99 13.63 -7.72
C ARG A 231 -8.80 14.00 -8.97
N SER A 232 -9.40 13.00 -9.61
CA SER A 232 -10.16 13.16 -10.85
C SER A 232 -11.68 13.15 -10.69
N ASP A 233 -12.19 13.20 -9.46
CA ASP A 233 -13.61 13.04 -9.15
C ASP A 233 -14.36 14.36 -8.93
N ASN A 234 -15.49 14.50 -9.64
CA ASN A 234 -16.38 15.69 -9.70
C ASN A 234 -17.09 16.05 -8.41
N ASP A 235 -17.21 15.08 -7.53
CA ASP A 235 -17.64 15.25 -6.16
C ASP A 235 -16.87 14.20 -5.35
N GLY A 236 -16.22 14.64 -4.27
CA GLY A 236 -15.38 13.77 -3.43
C GLY A 236 -16.10 12.45 -3.15
N LYS A 237 -15.57 11.35 -3.68
CA LYS A 237 -16.37 10.14 -3.79
C LYS A 237 -16.85 9.63 -2.43
N SER A 238 -18.18 9.50 -2.35
CA SER A 238 -18.78 8.36 -1.68
C SER A 238 -18.19 7.09 -2.29
N GLY A 239 -17.73 6.17 -1.45
CA GLY A 239 -17.27 4.86 -1.88
C GLY A 239 -17.77 3.80 -0.91
N THR A 240 -17.78 2.56 -1.36
CA THR A 240 -18.11 1.43 -0.50
C THR A 240 -16.80 0.91 0.09
N LEU A 241 -16.71 0.88 1.43
CA LEU A 241 -15.58 0.26 2.09
C LEU A 241 -15.74 -1.26 2.11
N TYR A 242 -14.63 -1.94 1.85
CA TYR A 242 -14.52 -3.37 1.99
C TYR A 242 -13.41 -3.72 2.98
N ASP A 243 -13.67 -4.69 3.83
CA ASP A 243 -12.63 -5.40 4.54
C ASP A 243 -12.11 -6.51 3.60
N VAL A 244 -10.86 -6.34 3.16
CA VAL A 244 -10.16 -7.32 2.34
C VAL A 244 -9.26 -8.14 3.24
N LYS A 245 -9.38 -9.45 3.12
CA LYS A 245 -8.60 -10.42 3.90
C LYS A 245 -7.89 -11.38 2.96
N VAL A 246 -6.58 -11.51 3.14
CA VAL A 246 -5.72 -12.41 2.40
C VAL A 246 -5.25 -13.50 3.34
N THR A 247 -5.59 -14.75 3.03
CA THR A 247 -5.10 -15.93 3.75
C THR A 247 -4.27 -16.80 2.82
N VAL A 248 -3.14 -17.32 3.30
CA VAL A 248 -2.33 -18.29 2.57
C VAL A 248 -2.24 -19.57 3.40
N SER A 249 -2.67 -20.67 2.80
CA SER A 249 -2.60 -22.03 3.35
C SER A 249 -1.60 -22.86 2.53
N GLY A 250 -1.08 -23.94 3.10
CA GLY A 250 -0.13 -24.80 2.40
C GLY A 250 0.21 -26.07 3.16
N LYS A 251 1.05 -26.94 2.59
CA LYS A 251 1.50 -28.17 3.25
C LYS A 251 2.71 -27.91 4.14
N ASN A 252 2.66 -28.37 5.39
CA ASN A 252 3.81 -28.31 6.31
C ASN A 252 4.89 -29.35 5.97
N SER A 253 5.97 -29.41 6.77
CA SER A 253 7.08 -30.34 6.60
C SER A 253 6.68 -31.83 6.60
N LYS A 254 5.49 -32.16 7.12
CA LYS A 254 4.90 -33.51 7.15
C LYS A 254 3.95 -33.79 5.98
N GLY A 255 3.75 -32.84 5.08
CA GLY A 255 2.79 -32.95 3.98
C GLY A 255 1.33 -32.79 4.40
N ILE A 256 1.08 -32.34 5.63
CA ILE A 256 -0.27 -32.09 6.14
C ILE A 256 -0.65 -30.66 5.75
N ASN A 257 -1.86 -30.47 5.23
CA ASN A 257 -2.40 -29.14 4.96
C ASN A 257 -2.54 -28.37 6.28
N GLU A 258 -1.93 -27.20 6.32
CA GLU A 258 -1.99 -26.25 7.42
C GLU A 258 -2.66 -24.98 6.91
N ASP A 259 -3.78 -24.64 7.54
CA ASP A 259 -4.54 -23.46 7.19
C ASP A 259 -3.93 -22.21 7.83
N LYS A 260 -4.01 -21.08 7.11
CA LYS A 260 -3.63 -19.75 7.63
C LYS A 260 -2.17 -19.66 8.10
N LEU A 261 -1.26 -20.23 7.32
CA LEU A 261 0.19 -20.03 7.51
C LEU A 261 0.56 -18.53 7.43
N PHE A 262 -0.20 -17.77 6.65
CA PHE A 262 -0.24 -16.31 6.67
C PHE A 262 -1.68 -15.80 6.63
N GLU A 263 -1.98 -14.77 7.40
CA GLU A 263 -3.27 -14.09 7.42
C GLU A 263 -3.04 -12.60 7.63
N THR A 264 -3.63 -11.77 6.78
CA THR A 264 -3.64 -10.33 6.96
C THR A 264 -4.93 -9.72 6.41
N GLY A 265 -5.30 -8.57 6.95
CA GLY A 265 -6.47 -7.81 6.51
C GLY A 265 -6.11 -6.35 6.33
N PHE A 266 -6.77 -5.72 5.38
CA PHE A 266 -6.71 -4.28 5.15
C PHE A 266 -8.05 -3.77 4.63
N VAL A 267 -8.21 -2.46 4.69
CA VAL A 267 -9.42 -1.78 4.23
C VAL A 267 -9.16 -1.25 2.84
N GLU A 268 -10.08 -1.51 1.93
CA GLU A 268 -10.07 -0.99 0.57
C GLU A 268 -11.31 -0.11 0.36
N ASN A 269 -11.12 1.07 -0.24
CA ASN A 269 -12.23 1.93 -0.66
C ASN A 269 -12.48 1.74 -2.16
N VAL A 270 -13.67 1.27 -2.52
CA VAL A 270 -14.10 1.23 -3.92
C VAL A 270 -14.96 2.43 -4.21
N ASN A 271 -14.47 3.23 -5.13
CA ASN A 271 -15.19 4.34 -5.72
C ASN A 271 -16.48 3.82 -6.39
N THR A 272 -17.65 4.19 -5.88
CA THR A 272 -18.90 4.00 -6.64
C THR A 272 -18.87 4.89 -7.88
N PRO A 273 -19.34 4.42 -9.06
CA PRO A 273 -19.39 5.20 -10.29
C PRO A 273 -20.04 6.56 -10.10
#